data_AF-E4L9V6-F1
#
_entry.id   AF-E4L9V6-F1
#
_cell.length_a   1.000
_cell.length_b   1.000
_cell.length_c   1.000
_cell.angle_alpha   90.00
_cell.angle_beta   90.00
_cell.angle_gamma   90.00
#
_symmetry.space_group_name_H-M   'P 1'
#
loop_
_entity.id
_entity.type
_entity.pdbx_description
1 polymer ?
#
loop_
_entity_poly.entity_id
_entity_poly.type
_entity_poly.pdbx_seq_one_letter_code
_entity_poly.pdbx_strand_id
1 'polypeptide(L)'
;MAQKKLILGICNGFQALIKSGLLPYGEIRELDENDLTLFRNDSFHHISTAAITRVASTNSPWTQDFEGGELHEVLFSHGEGKLVGKNIEKFKHLAAFQYSDFNGNATYNGKFNPNNSSYAIEGMISENGLVLGKMGHSERYGTNLYKTKTIQKKQDIFKNGVNYFKRS
;
A
#
# COMPACT_ATOMS: atom_id res chain seq x y z
N MET A 1 -21.27 -6.40 20.52
CA MET A 1 -19.87 -6.48 20.06
C MET A 1 -19.82 -5.89 18.66
N ALA A 2 -19.03 -4.86 18.40
CA ALA A 2 -18.90 -4.31 17.05
C ALA A 2 -18.27 -5.38 16.15
N GLN A 3 -18.92 -5.70 15.04
CA GLN A 3 -18.42 -6.69 14.07
C GLN A 3 -17.10 -6.17 13.48
N LYS A 4 -15.99 -6.88 13.69
CA LYS A 4 -14.68 -6.51 13.15
C LYS A 4 -14.71 -6.67 11.62
N LYS A 5 -14.87 -5.56 10.90
CA LYS A 5 -14.91 -5.53 9.43
C LYS A 5 -13.51 -5.25 8.90
N LEU A 6 -13.00 -6.15 8.05
CA LEU A 6 -11.80 -5.90 7.27
C LEU A 6 -12.16 -5.13 6.00
N ILE A 7 -11.40 -4.08 5.68
CA ILE A 7 -11.59 -3.26 4.48
C ILE A 7 -10.28 -3.23 3.69
N LEU A 8 -10.37 -3.42 2.38
CA LEU A 8 -9.23 -3.38 1.45
C LEU A 8 -9.55 -2.42 0.30
N GLY A 9 -8.64 -1.50 0.01
CA GLY A 9 -8.70 -0.61 -1.14
C GLY A 9 -7.43 -0.67 -1.97
N ILE A 10 -7.54 -1.04 -3.25
CA ILE A 10 -6.41 -1.12 -4.18
C ILE A 10 -6.53 -0.03 -5.25
N CYS A 11 -5.44 0.67 -5.54
CA CYS A 11 -5.35 1.77 -6.50
C CYS A 11 -6.42 2.84 -6.23
N ASN A 12 -7.46 2.97 -7.06
CA ASN A 12 -8.57 3.90 -6.82
C ASN A 12 -9.31 3.62 -5.50
N GLY A 13 -9.33 2.37 -5.04
CA GLY A 13 -9.86 2.04 -3.72
C GLY A 13 -9.05 2.70 -2.59
N PHE A 14 -7.72 2.78 -2.72
CA PHE A 14 -6.88 3.47 -1.74
C PHE A 14 -7.18 4.98 -1.71
N GLN A 15 -7.37 5.60 -2.88
CA GLN A 15 -7.79 7.00 -2.99
C GLN A 15 -9.13 7.25 -2.28
N ALA A 16 -10.11 6.36 -2.45
CA ALA A 16 -11.40 6.48 -1.79
C ALA A 16 -11.29 6.32 -0.27
N LEU A 17 -10.45 5.40 0.22
CA LEU A 17 -10.23 5.20 1.66
C LEU A 17 -9.54 6.38 2.33
N ILE A 18 -8.56 7.00 1.66
CA ILE A 18 -7.93 8.23 2.15
C ILE A 18 -8.95 9.37 2.18
N LYS A 19 -9.67 9.61 1.07
CA LYS A 19 -10.66 10.70 0.95
C LYS A 19 -11.88 10.57 1.85
N SER A 20 -12.13 9.38 2.42
CA SER A 20 -13.22 9.16 3.38
C SER A 20 -12.78 9.24 4.84
N GLY A 21 -11.48 9.42 5.12
CA GLY A 21 -10.91 9.37 6.46
C GLY A 21 -10.71 7.97 7.02
N LEU A 22 -11.18 6.91 6.34
CA LEU A 22 -10.93 5.53 6.76
C LEU A 22 -9.44 5.20 6.82
N LEU A 23 -8.61 5.86 6.02
CA LEU A 23 -7.15 5.88 6.18
C LEU A 23 -6.68 7.31 6.43
N PRO A 24 -5.75 7.54 7.36
CA PRO A 24 -5.15 6.56 8.29
C PRO A 24 -6.01 6.19 9.52
N TYR A 25 -7.15 6.83 9.74
CA TYR A 25 -7.81 6.82 11.06
C TYR A 25 -8.59 5.54 11.40
N GLY A 26 -9.03 4.77 10.41
CA GLY A 26 -9.82 3.56 10.61
C GLY A 26 -11.31 3.81 10.84
N GLU A 27 -11.77 5.06 10.75
CA GLU A 27 -13.16 5.48 10.84
C GLU A 27 -13.45 6.60 9.84
N ILE A 28 -14.70 6.73 9.38
CA ILE A 28 -15.08 7.80 8.46
C ILE A 28 -15.02 9.13 9.20
N ARG A 29 -14.39 10.13 8.60
CA ARG A 29 -14.36 11.49 9.12
C ARG A 29 -14.16 12.54 8.04
N GLU A 30 -14.52 13.76 8.39
CA GLU A 30 -14.16 14.94 7.60
C GLU A 30 -12.64 15.13 7.64
N LEU A 31 -12.09 15.56 6.51
CA LEU A 31 -10.67 15.79 6.32
C LEU A 31 -10.40 17.29 6.22
N ASP A 32 -9.24 17.70 6.70
CA ASP A 32 -8.72 19.05 6.55
C ASP A 32 -7.46 19.10 5.68
N GLU A 33 -6.92 20.29 5.47
CA GLU A 33 -5.75 20.52 4.62
C GLU A 33 -4.44 19.89 5.13
N ASN A 34 -4.41 19.40 6.36
CA ASN A 34 -3.24 18.74 6.96
C ASN A 34 -3.26 17.22 6.74
N ASP A 35 -4.39 16.66 6.32
CA ASP A 35 -4.55 15.23 6.10
C ASP A 35 -3.73 14.70 4.91
N LEU A 36 -3.60 13.37 4.88
CA LEU A 36 -2.96 12.69 3.77
C LEU A 36 -3.86 12.72 2.54
N THR A 37 -3.24 12.73 1.37
CA THR A 37 -3.92 12.61 0.10
C THR A 37 -3.05 11.87 -0.92
N LEU A 38 -3.67 11.35 -1.96
CA LEU A 38 -2.99 10.84 -3.15
C LEU A 38 -3.06 11.91 -4.23
N PHE A 39 -1.90 12.42 -4.63
CA PHE A 39 -1.75 13.48 -5.61
C PHE A 39 -1.21 12.95 -6.94
N ARG A 40 -1.19 13.82 -7.96
CA ARG A 40 -0.60 13.53 -9.27
C ARG A 40 0.85 13.10 -9.12
N ASN A 41 1.25 12.12 -9.92
CA ASN A 41 2.65 11.69 -9.99
C ASN A 41 3.54 12.85 -10.47
N ASP A 42 4.77 12.93 -9.99
CA ASP A 42 5.71 14.00 -10.40
C ASP A 42 6.06 13.97 -11.90
N SER A 43 5.88 12.82 -12.55
CA SER A 43 6.02 12.69 -14.00
C SER A 43 4.89 13.36 -14.79
N PHE A 44 3.77 13.73 -14.16
CA PHE A 44 2.52 14.17 -14.79
C PHE A 44 1.91 13.19 -15.82
N HIS A 45 2.41 11.95 -15.87
CA HIS A 45 1.96 10.91 -16.78
C HIS A 45 1.39 9.72 -16.02
N HIS A 46 0.51 8.97 -16.68
CA HIS A 46 0.08 7.66 -16.19
C HIS A 46 1.27 6.69 -16.17
N ILE A 47 1.49 6.06 -15.03
CA ILE A 47 2.55 5.06 -14.85
C ILE A 47 1.94 3.67 -14.98
N SER A 48 2.46 2.88 -15.91
CA SER A 48 2.19 1.45 -16.05
C SER A 48 3.51 0.70 -15.96
N THR A 49 3.85 0.16 -14.79
CA THR A 49 5.15 -0.45 -14.52
C THR A 49 5.08 -1.50 -13.41
N ALA A 50 6.15 -2.27 -13.25
CA ALA A 50 6.42 -3.03 -12.03
C ALA A 50 7.35 -2.24 -11.11
N ALA A 51 7.20 -2.40 -9.80
CA ALA A 51 8.18 -1.93 -8.82
C ALA A 51 8.34 -2.95 -7.69
N ILE A 52 9.51 -2.91 -7.05
CA ILE A 52 9.80 -3.72 -5.89
C ILE A 52 9.28 -2.99 -4.66
N THR A 53 8.54 -3.72 -3.83
CA THR A 53 8.02 -3.27 -2.55
C THR A 53 8.54 -4.16 -1.44
N ARG A 54 8.80 -3.58 -0.28
CA ARG A 54 9.13 -4.30 0.95
C ARG A 54 7.97 -4.24 1.93
N VAL A 55 7.78 -5.29 2.72
CA VAL A 55 6.85 -5.27 3.86
C VAL A 55 7.44 -4.38 4.95
N ALA A 56 6.74 -3.29 5.27
CA ALA A 56 7.15 -2.35 6.30
C ALA A 56 6.56 -2.70 7.68
N SER A 57 5.37 -3.32 7.70
CA SER A 57 4.68 -3.69 8.94
C SER A 57 3.81 -4.93 8.76
N THR A 58 3.79 -5.78 9.79
CA THR A 58 2.94 -6.97 9.91
C THR A 58 1.79 -6.76 10.90
N ASN A 59 1.57 -5.53 11.36
CA ASN A 59 0.59 -5.15 12.39
C ASN A 59 -0.87 -5.08 11.89
N SER A 60 -1.22 -5.88 10.88
CA SER A 60 -2.57 -5.93 10.32
C SER A 60 -2.92 -7.36 9.95
N PRO A 61 -4.19 -7.78 10.10
CA PRO A 61 -4.65 -9.05 9.53
C PRO A 61 -4.37 -9.21 8.04
N TRP A 62 -4.21 -8.11 7.29
CA TRP A 62 -3.84 -8.14 5.89
C TRP A 62 -2.37 -8.48 5.65
N THR A 63 -1.48 -8.23 6.62
CA THR A 63 -0.03 -8.42 6.51
C THR A 63 0.55 -9.43 7.50
N GLN A 64 -0.29 -10.06 8.32
CA GLN A 64 0.11 -10.91 9.46
C GLN A 64 0.95 -12.15 9.11
N ASP A 65 0.79 -12.74 7.93
CA ASP A 65 1.54 -13.95 7.54
C ASP A 65 2.79 -13.59 6.69
N PHE A 66 3.17 -12.31 6.58
CA PHE A 66 4.42 -11.89 5.94
C PHE A 66 5.54 -11.68 6.96
N GLU A 67 6.79 -11.62 6.48
CA GLU A 67 7.95 -11.22 7.28
C GLU A 67 8.31 -9.75 7.04
N GLY A 68 8.80 -9.06 8.08
CA GLY A 68 9.29 -7.69 7.94
C GLY A 68 10.47 -7.61 6.97
N GLY A 69 10.42 -6.69 6.00
CA GLY A 69 11.44 -6.56 4.95
C GLY A 69 11.27 -7.51 3.77
N GLU A 70 10.28 -8.41 3.80
CA GLU A 70 9.98 -9.31 2.70
C GLU A 70 9.70 -8.54 1.39
N LEU A 71 10.37 -8.93 0.31
CA LEU A 71 10.29 -8.25 -0.97
C LEU A 71 9.25 -8.86 -1.91
N HIS A 72 8.58 -7.99 -2.63
CA HIS A 72 7.55 -8.31 -3.60
C HIS A 72 7.67 -7.42 -4.83
N GLU A 73 7.60 -8.01 -6.01
CA GLU A 73 7.45 -7.26 -7.25
C GLU A 73 5.95 -7.19 -7.60
N VAL A 74 5.42 -5.97 -7.64
CA VAL A 74 3.98 -5.72 -7.86
C VAL A 74 3.79 -4.71 -8.98
N LEU A 75 2.59 -4.73 -9.57
CA LEU A 75 2.26 -3.89 -10.72
C LEU A 75 1.51 -2.63 -10.33
N PHE A 76 1.74 -1.58 -11.08
CA PHE A 76 1.18 -0.26 -10.88
C PHE A 76 0.55 0.22 -12.18
N SER A 77 -0.61 0.86 -12.07
CA SER A 77 -1.34 1.45 -13.20
C SER A 77 -2.15 2.64 -12.70
N HIS A 78 -1.52 3.82 -12.59
CA HIS A 78 -2.18 5.01 -12.06
C HIS A 78 -1.58 6.34 -12.55
N GLY A 79 -2.39 7.40 -12.57
CA GLY A 79 -1.94 8.79 -12.78
C GLY A 79 -1.78 9.60 -11.49
N GLU A 80 -2.44 9.17 -10.40
CA GLU A 80 -2.49 9.87 -9.11
C GLU A 80 -2.22 8.89 -7.96
N GLY A 81 -0.95 8.57 -7.71
CA GLY A 81 -0.56 7.61 -6.67
C GLY A 81 0.44 8.13 -5.65
N LYS A 82 0.83 9.41 -5.73
CA LYS A 82 1.81 9.99 -4.84
C LYS A 82 1.18 10.31 -3.49
N LEU A 83 1.54 9.56 -2.45
CA LEU A 83 1.09 9.83 -1.08
C LEU A 83 1.85 11.03 -0.51
N VAL A 84 1.11 12.06 -0.12
CA VAL A 84 1.61 13.31 0.48
C VAL A 84 0.66 13.82 1.56
N GLY A 85 1.11 14.74 2.41
CA GLY A 85 0.28 15.44 3.38
C GLY A 85 1.12 16.09 4.47
N LYS A 86 0.61 17.15 5.12
CA LYS A 86 1.36 17.85 6.18
C LYS A 86 1.58 16.94 7.40
N ASN A 87 0.61 16.08 7.72
CA ASN A 87 0.67 15.14 8.83
C ASN A 87 1.42 13.83 8.50
N ILE A 88 2.18 13.74 7.40
CA ILE A 88 2.87 12.50 7.01
C ILE A 88 3.81 11.96 8.10
N GLU A 89 4.50 12.84 8.83
CA GLU A 89 5.37 12.45 9.95
C GLU A 89 4.61 11.73 11.06
N LYS A 90 3.36 12.13 11.33
CA LYS A 90 2.48 11.50 12.32
C LYS A 90 2.13 10.07 11.91
N PHE A 91 1.91 9.82 10.61
CA PHE A 91 1.34 8.57 10.11
C PHE A 91 2.33 7.65 9.40
N LYS A 92 3.59 8.04 9.24
CA LYS A 92 4.61 7.22 8.54
C LYS A 92 4.79 5.82 9.14
N HIS A 93 4.52 5.66 10.43
CA HIS A 93 4.61 4.38 11.14
C HIS A 93 3.52 3.38 10.72
N LEU A 94 2.46 3.84 10.03
CA LEU A 94 1.38 3.02 9.49
C LEU A 94 1.68 2.47 8.09
N ALA A 95 2.90 2.67 7.58
CA ALA A 95 3.33 2.06 6.33
C ALA A 95 3.20 0.53 6.41
N ALA A 96 2.41 -0.04 5.51
CA ALA A 96 2.28 -1.49 5.35
C ALA A 96 3.33 -2.01 4.35
N PHE A 97 3.52 -1.25 3.28
CA PHE A 97 4.46 -1.55 2.20
C PHE A 97 5.19 -0.29 1.77
N GLN A 98 6.46 -0.44 1.39
CA GLN A 98 7.27 0.65 0.89
C GLN A 98 7.94 0.29 -0.44
N TYR A 99 8.04 1.23 -1.37
CA TYR A 99 8.90 1.12 -2.54
C TYR A 99 10.35 0.93 -2.11
N SER A 100 11.02 -0.02 -2.76
CA SER A 100 12.36 -0.45 -2.39
C SER A 100 13.28 -0.51 -3.59
N ASP A 101 14.57 -0.25 -3.35
CA ASP A 101 15.61 -0.63 -4.29
C ASP A 101 15.82 -2.16 -4.33
N PHE A 102 16.73 -2.62 -5.19
CA PHE A 102 17.07 -4.05 -5.32
C PHE A 102 17.72 -4.66 -4.06
N ASN A 103 18.23 -3.82 -3.15
CA ASN A 103 18.85 -4.27 -1.91
C ASN A 103 17.85 -4.38 -0.75
N GLY A 104 16.57 -4.05 -0.99
CA GLY A 104 15.54 -4.09 0.04
C GLY A 104 15.42 -2.82 0.88
N ASN A 105 16.10 -1.73 0.50
CA ASN A 105 16.03 -0.45 1.21
C ASN A 105 14.89 0.42 0.66
N ALA A 106 14.07 0.95 1.57
CA ALA A 106 13.07 1.96 1.22
C ALA A 106 13.75 3.18 0.58
N THR A 107 13.21 3.69 -0.53
CA THR A 107 13.93 4.68 -1.34
C THR A 107 13.05 5.77 -1.93
N TYR A 108 13.62 6.97 -2.01
CA TYR A 108 13.05 8.13 -2.72
C TYR A 108 13.54 8.23 -4.17
N ASN A 109 14.39 7.30 -4.61
CA ASN A 109 14.86 7.30 -5.98
C ASN A 109 13.69 6.98 -6.92
N GLY A 110 13.32 7.93 -7.78
CA GLY A 110 12.20 7.82 -8.72
C GLY A 110 12.28 6.62 -9.68
N LYS A 111 13.46 6.03 -9.87
CA LYS A 111 13.63 4.78 -10.62
C LYS A 111 12.94 3.58 -9.95
N PHE A 112 12.88 3.58 -8.63
CA PHE A 112 12.34 2.48 -7.81
C PHE A 112 11.05 2.87 -7.09
N ASN A 113 10.87 4.16 -6.81
CA ASN A 113 9.66 4.78 -6.28
C ASN A 113 8.98 5.59 -7.40
N PRO A 114 8.19 4.93 -8.27
CA PRO A 114 7.76 5.50 -9.54
C PRO A 114 6.88 6.74 -9.40
N ASN A 115 6.18 6.88 -8.27
CA ASN A 115 5.28 8.00 -8.00
C ASN A 115 5.83 9.00 -6.98
N ASN A 116 7.03 8.75 -6.47
CA ASN A 116 7.72 9.59 -5.50
C ASN A 116 6.92 9.84 -4.21
N SER A 117 6.20 8.81 -3.73
CA SER A 117 5.45 8.86 -2.47
C SER A 117 6.37 9.13 -1.28
N SER A 118 5.89 9.94 -0.32
CA SER A 118 6.60 10.24 0.92
C SER A 118 6.87 8.97 1.75
N TYR A 119 8.04 8.89 2.41
CA TYR A 119 8.58 7.71 3.09
C TYR A 119 8.57 6.43 2.24
N ALA A 120 8.61 6.59 0.92
CA ALA A 120 8.45 5.52 -0.04
C ALA A 120 7.16 4.70 0.20
N ILE A 121 6.12 5.26 0.81
CA ILE A 121 4.92 4.50 1.17
C ILE A 121 4.16 4.12 -0.09
N GLU A 122 3.99 2.81 -0.27
CA GLU A 122 3.21 2.24 -1.36
C GLU A 122 1.80 1.83 -0.90
N GLY A 123 1.68 1.40 0.36
CA GLY A 123 0.41 1.15 1.01
C GLY A 123 0.49 1.35 2.51
N MET A 124 -0.64 1.66 3.13
CA MET A 124 -0.76 1.95 4.55
C MET A 124 -1.93 1.22 5.19
N ILE A 125 -1.81 0.97 6.49
CA ILE A 125 -2.89 0.43 7.33
C ILE A 125 -3.53 1.56 8.16
N SER A 126 -4.76 1.33 8.62
CA SER A 126 -5.38 2.23 9.59
C SER A 126 -4.77 2.08 10.98
N GLU A 127 -4.98 3.07 11.86
CA GLU A 127 -4.58 3.02 13.28
C GLU A 127 -5.17 1.80 14.02
N ASN A 128 -6.38 1.36 13.64
CA ASN A 128 -6.99 0.14 14.18
C ASN A 128 -6.52 -1.16 13.50
N GLY A 129 -5.68 -1.07 12.46
CA GLY A 129 -5.08 -2.20 11.72
C GLY A 129 -6.03 -2.97 10.80
N LEU A 130 -7.32 -2.63 10.72
CA LEU A 130 -8.34 -3.41 9.98
C LEU A 130 -8.54 -2.95 8.54
N VAL A 131 -8.11 -1.74 8.20
CA VAL A 131 -8.19 -1.17 6.85
C VAL A 131 -6.81 -1.21 6.22
N LEU A 132 -6.70 -1.74 5.00
CA LEU A 132 -5.49 -1.66 4.18
C LEU A 132 -5.80 -0.92 2.89
N GLY A 133 -5.00 0.11 2.60
CA GLY A 133 -5.01 0.81 1.32
C GLY A 133 -3.65 0.69 0.63
N LYS A 134 -3.62 0.45 -0.68
CA LYS A 134 -2.36 0.38 -1.42
C LYS A 134 -2.49 0.70 -2.91
N MET A 135 -1.40 1.14 -3.53
CA MET A 135 -1.37 1.47 -4.96
C MET A 135 -1.07 0.27 -5.87
N GLY A 136 -0.24 -0.65 -5.39
CA GLY A 136 0.18 -1.85 -6.10
C GLY A 136 -0.96 -2.85 -6.22
N HIS A 137 -1.13 -3.36 -7.43
CA HIS A 137 -2.17 -4.32 -7.77
C HIS A 137 -1.79 -5.75 -7.39
N SER A 138 -1.88 -6.09 -6.10
CA SER A 138 -1.62 -7.45 -5.60
C SER A 138 -2.60 -8.48 -6.15
N GLU A 139 -3.72 -8.05 -6.73
CA GLU A 139 -4.71 -8.90 -7.41
C GLU A 139 -4.31 -9.24 -8.85
N ARG A 140 -3.42 -8.45 -9.48
CA ARG A 140 -2.94 -8.70 -10.85
C ARG A 140 -1.77 -9.69 -10.83
N TYR A 141 -2.06 -10.95 -10.51
CA TYR A 141 -1.10 -12.05 -10.53
C TYR A 141 -1.61 -13.26 -11.31
N GLY A 142 -0.69 -14.04 -11.89
CA GLY A 142 -1.01 -15.19 -12.72
C GLY A 142 0.20 -15.70 -13.49
N THR A 143 0.15 -16.97 -13.88
CA THR A 143 1.25 -17.66 -14.57
C THR A 143 1.47 -17.04 -15.95
N ASN A 144 2.72 -16.72 -16.31
CA ASN A 144 3.11 -16.14 -17.59
C ASN A 144 2.52 -14.76 -17.95
N LEU A 145 1.88 -14.05 -17.01
CA LEU A 145 1.32 -12.72 -17.30
C LEU A 145 2.42 -11.67 -17.60
N TYR A 146 3.60 -11.80 -16.98
CA TYR A 146 4.67 -10.81 -17.09
C TYR A 146 6.03 -11.51 -17.24
N LYS A 147 6.75 -11.17 -18.32
CA LYS A 147 8.08 -11.74 -18.63
C LYS A 147 9.20 -11.24 -17.71
N THR A 148 8.98 -10.13 -16.99
CA THR A 148 10.01 -9.41 -16.24
C THR A 148 10.00 -9.69 -14.74
N LYS A 149 9.25 -10.69 -14.26
CA LYS A 149 9.13 -10.98 -12.83
C LYS A 149 10.45 -11.53 -12.27
N THR A 150 11.21 -10.67 -11.61
CA THR A 150 12.49 -10.98 -10.95
C THR A 150 12.28 -11.58 -9.56
N ILE A 151 11.25 -11.14 -8.83
CA ILE A 151 10.90 -11.67 -7.51
C ILE A 151 9.71 -12.61 -7.63
N GLN A 152 9.90 -13.90 -7.37
CA GLN A 152 8.84 -14.88 -7.57
C GLN A 152 7.77 -14.89 -6.47
N LYS A 153 8.08 -14.39 -5.27
CA LYS A 153 7.17 -14.38 -4.10
C LYS A 153 5.88 -13.63 -4.40
N LYS A 154 4.75 -14.14 -3.90
CA LYS A 154 3.41 -13.56 -4.09
C LYS A 154 3.05 -12.73 -2.85
N GLN A 155 2.60 -11.49 -3.07
CA GLN A 155 2.06 -10.64 -2.02
C GLN A 155 0.59 -11.02 -1.73
N ASP A 156 0.37 -12.17 -1.09
CA ASP A 156 -0.95 -12.80 -0.92
C ASP A 156 -1.78 -12.21 0.23
N ILE A 157 -2.10 -10.92 0.15
CA ILE A 157 -2.93 -10.21 1.14
C ILE A 157 -4.34 -10.81 1.27
N PHE A 158 -4.86 -11.43 0.21
CA PHE A 158 -6.18 -12.05 0.19
C PHE A 158 -6.21 -13.31 1.06
N LYS A 159 -5.17 -14.15 0.96
CA LYS A 159 -5.02 -15.30 1.85
C LYS A 159 -5.01 -14.87 3.31
N ASN A 160 -4.29 -13.80 3.64
CA ASN A 160 -4.22 -13.28 5.01
C ASN A 160 -5.59 -12.79 5.51
N GLY A 161 -6.33 -12.06 4.67
CA GLY A 161 -7.70 -11.64 4.97
C GLY A 161 -8.65 -12.81 5.20
N VAL A 162 -8.57 -13.87 4.38
CA VAL A 162 -9.36 -15.10 4.58
C VAL A 162 -8.96 -15.82 5.86
N ASN A 163 -7.67 -15.94 6.13
CA ASN A 163 -7.14 -16.60 7.33
C ASN A 163 -7.62 -15.92 8.61
N TYR A 164 -7.72 -14.60 8.63
CA TYR A 164 -8.27 -13.85 9.76
C TYR A 164 -9.67 -14.32 10.15
N PHE A 165 -10.57 -14.49 9.18
CA PHE A 165 -11.94 -14.95 9.43
C PHE A 165 -12.03 -16.46 9.72
N LYS A 166 -11.06 -17.26 9.28
CA LYS A 166 -11.00 -18.70 9.58
C LYS A 166 -10.43 -19.00 10.97
N ARG A 167 -9.58 -18.12 11.50
CA ARG A 167 -8.93 -18.25 12.81
C ARG A 167 -9.75 -17.58 13.94
N SER A 168 -10.83 -16.87 13.63
CA SER A 168 -11.65 -16.10 14.59
C SER A 168 -12.91 -16.84 15.04
#